data_AF-A0A3D3UXX2-F1
#
_entry.id   AF-A0A3D3UXX2-F1
#
_cell.length_a   1.000
_cell.length_b   1.000
_cell.length_c   1.000
_cell.angle_alpha   90.00
_cell.angle_beta   90.00
_cell.angle_gamma   90.00
#
_symmetry.space_group_name_H-M   'P 1'
#
loop_
_entity.id
_entity.type
_entity.pdbx_description
1 polymer ?
#
loop_
_entity_poly.entity_id
_entity_poly.type
_entity_poly.pdbx_seq_one_letter_code
_entity_poly.pdbx_strand_id
1 'polypeptide(L)'
;MSKRSKIISAALLGLWCLSVLVSPLQAESPEKLRDLKADELQKIRSAVPDKPTVKPAKPRKILVFWRCEGFFHSSIPVVNEALKIMGQKTGAYEVAVCTDDYSIFTAEKLRQFDVVCLNNTTHLKFDPKKTPERCKALMDFIKGGKGIVGIHAGTDNFYDWPEAMEMMGGKFTGHPWGGGGTWAIKIDEPDHPLTAAFKGKGFKINDEIYRTDPPLYSRSKQRVLMSLDMSDPTTKNAKGVKPSDADTGITWIKTWGKGRMFYCSLGHNNHIFWNPAILQHYLDGIQFATGDYKVDTTPKPIVSSGKGSDMAELQGLLQKVKTYDWGQSRLALTEVSEAVKKAHGNKAELAKVEKALLGVLDSDAKRAGKQFVCRELSIIGTEQSVPTLTKMLAGEETSDMARYALERIPGSAVDKALRGSLRKARGNARIGIINSLGQRRDKGAVRNLRRILGRTNQETAIAAAAALGRIADSQAAEALAEAKNKAEGKLLSVVLDAYLKCADQLVADGNKIGALVIYKELQKEGMPKPIRTAALTGMINATKK
;
A
#
# COMPACT_ATOMS: atom_id res chain seq x y z
N MET A 1 -57.48 44.12 -24.52
CA MET A 1 -56.06 44.44 -24.26
C MET A 1 -55.29 43.14 -24.05
N SER A 2 -54.54 42.66 -25.03
CA SER A 2 -53.52 41.62 -24.81
C SER A 2 -52.55 41.69 -25.98
N LYS A 3 -51.33 42.16 -25.70
CA LYS A 3 -50.27 42.40 -26.68
C LYS A 3 -49.10 41.48 -26.36
N ARG A 4 -48.63 40.80 -27.42
CA ARG A 4 -47.23 40.38 -27.69
C ARG A 4 -46.68 39.23 -26.84
N SER A 5 -45.85 38.32 -27.36
CA SER A 5 -45.36 37.96 -28.69
C SER A 5 -44.43 36.75 -28.47
N LYS A 6 -44.45 35.77 -29.40
CA LYS A 6 -43.37 34.87 -29.89
C LYS A 6 -44.07 33.63 -30.48
N ILE A 7 -44.19 33.36 -31.80
CA ILE A 7 -43.21 33.29 -32.91
C ILE A 7 -42.04 32.37 -32.47
N ILE A 8 -41.73 31.19 -33.05
CA ILE A 8 -42.13 30.51 -34.29
C ILE A 8 -41.81 29.00 -34.15
N SER A 9 -42.69 28.20 -34.76
CA SER A 9 -42.54 26.90 -35.45
C SER A 9 -41.70 25.74 -34.91
N ALA A 10 -42.45 24.66 -34.67
CA ALA A 10 -42.05 23.28 -34.88
C ALA A 10 -41.67 23.01 -36.35
N ALA A 11 -40.60 22.24 -36.57
CA ALA A 11 -40.48 21.21 -37.61
C ALA A 11 -39.07 20.60 -37.55
N LEU A 12 -38.98 19.31 -37.19
CA LEU A 12 -38.04 18.28 -37.65
C LEU A 12 -37.92 17.18 -36.60
N LEU A 13 -38.98 16.37 -36.51
CA LEU A 13 -38.89 14.98 -36.11
C LEU A 13 -38.35 14.21 -37.31
N GLY A 14 -37.21 13.53 -37.15
CA GLY A 14 -36.73 12.55 -38.12
C GLY A 14 -35.30 12.75 -38.62
N LEU A 15 -34.32 12.86 -37.73
CA LEU A 15 -33.02 12.24 -38.00
C LEU A 15 -32.77 11.21 -36.91
N TRP A 16 -32.90 9.94 -37.30
CA TRP A 16 -32.26 8.83 -36.63
C TRP A 16 -30.76 9.15 -36.53
N CYS A 17 -30.32 9.59 -35.35
CA CYS A 17 -28.93 9.48 -34.97
C CYS A 17 -28.59 7.98 -34.95
N LEU A 18 -27.99 7.48 -36.03
CA LEU A 18 -26.98 6.44 -35.91
C LEU A 18 -25.80 7.04 -35.13
N SER A 19 -25.99 7.25 -33.83
CA SER A 19 -24.87 7.18 -32.91
C SER A 19 -24.52 5.72 -32.84
N VAL A 20 -23.60 5.29 -33.70
CA VAL A 20 -22.82 4.10 -33.47
C VAL A 20 -22.16 4.32 -32.10
N LEU A 21 -22.78 3.77 -31.07
CA LEU A 21 -22.11 3.46 -29.82
C LEU A 21 -21.02 2.45 -30.19
N VAL A 22 -19.86 2.96 -30.58
CA VAL A 22 -18.63 2.18 -30.55
C VAL A 22 -18.35 2.01 -29.06
N SER A 23 -18.93 0.96 -28.49
CA SER A 23 -18.40 0.35 -27.28
C SER A 23 -16.90 0.21 -27.46
N PRO A 24 -16.04 0.57 -26.49
CA PRO A 24 -14.65 0.17 -26.55
C PRO A 24 -14.67 -1.35 -26.34
N LEU A 25 -14.84 -2.10 -27.44
CA LEU A 25 -14.66 -3.53 -27.45
C LEU A 25 -13.27 -3.80 -26.89
N GLN A 26 -13.21 -4.64 -25.87
CA GLN A 26 -12.05 -5.49 -25.62
C GLN A 26 -11.76 -6.20 -26.95
N ALA A 27 -10.80 -5.68 -27.70
CA ALA A 27 -10.46 -6.18 -29.01
C ALA A 27 -9.19 -7.01 -28.88
N GLU A 28 -9.31 -8.30 -29.22
CA GLU A 28 -8.17 -9.16 -29.50
C GLU A 28 -7.38 -8.61 -30.70
N SER A 29 -6.20 -9.19 -30.92
CA SER A 29 -5.35 -8.84 -32.07
C SER A 29 -6.12 -8.97 -33.39
N PRO A 30 -6.04 -8.00 -34.31
CA PRO A 30 -6.67 -8.12 -35.62
C PRO A 30 -5.95 -9.19 -36.44
N GLU A 31 -6.67 -9.83 -37.37
CA GLU A 31 -6.06 -10.79 -38.32
C GLU A 31 -4.92 -10.17 -39.14
N LYS A 32 -5.03 -8.86 -39.43
CA LYS A 32 -4.01 -8.11 -40.17
C LYS A 32 -3.80 -6.73 -39.55
N LEU A 33 -2.52 -6.38 -39.34
CA LEU A 33 -2.12 -5.03 -38.97
C LEU A 33 -2.29 -4.06 -40.16
N ARG A 34 -2.66 -2.81 -39.87
CA ARG A 34 -2.69 -1.76 -40.91
C ARG A 34 -1.29 -1.52 -41.47
N ASP A 35 -1.25 -1.09 -42.73
CA ASP A 35 -0.04 -0.54 -43.32
C ASP A 35 0.27 0.85 -42.75
N LEU A 36 1.56 1.17 -42.65
CA LEU A 36 2.01 2.51 -42.26
C LEU A 36 1.96 3.46 -43.46
N LYS A 37 1.60 4.71 -43.19
CA LYS A 37 1.67 5.77 -44.20
C LYS A 37 3.11 6.15 -44.47
N ALA A 38 3.39 6.63 -45.69
CA ALA A 38 4.72 7.09 -46.07
C ALA A 38 5.26 8.20 -45.15
N ASP A 39 4.40 9.10 -44.67
CA ASP A 39 4.79 10.16 -43.75
C ASP A 39 5.16 9.62 -42.35
N GLU A 40 4.45 8.60 -41.87
CA GLU A 40 4.81 7.91 -40.62
C GLU A 40 6.19 7.26 -40.74
N LEU A 41 6.44 6.54 -41.85
CA LEU A 41 7.73 5.90 -42.12
C LEU A 41 8.87 6.93 -42.21
N GLN A 42 8.65 8.06 -42.86
CA GLN A 42 9.63 9.13 -42.96
C GLN A 42 9.96 9.71 -41.57
N LYS A 43 8.94 10.02 -40.76
CA LYS A 43 9.12 10.54 -39.39
C LYS A 43 9.94 9.57 -38.54
N ILE A 44 9.65 8.26 -38.61
CA ILE A 44 10.42 7.22 -37.92
C ILE A 44 11.88 7.24 -38.39
N ARG A 45 12.13 7.15 -39.71
CA ARG A 45 13.50 7.12 -40.29
C ARG A 45 14.34 8.35 -39.91
N SER A 46 13.71 9.52 -39.84
CA SER A 46 14.36 10.76 -39.42
C SER A 46 14.67 10.78 -37.93
N ALA A 47 13.84 10.16 -37.09
CA ALA A 47 13.99 10.22 -35.64
C ALA A 47 14.87 9.09 -35.06
N VAL A 48 14.97 7.93 -35.73
CA VAL A 48 15.83 6.83 -35.25
C VAL A 48 17.31 7.23 -35.25
N PRO A 49 18.09 6.85 -34.23
CA PRO A 49 19.53 7.09 -34.18
C PRO A 49 20.26 6.52 -35.40
N ASP A 50 21.36 7.15 -35.80
CA ASP A 50 22.17 6.71 -36.95
C ASP A 50 23.12 5.56 -36.63
N LYS A 51 23.47 5.37 -35.36
CA LYS A 51 24.49 4.41 -34.91
C LYS A 51 24.09 3.79 -33.57
N PRO A 52 24.66 2.63 -33.20
CA PRO A 52 24.38 2.04 -31.90
C PRO A 52 25.15 2.83 -30.83
N THR A 53 24.64 2.86 -29.60
CA THR A 53 25.31 3.53 -28.47
C THR A 53 26.58 2.78 -28.07
N VAL A 54 26.49 1.46 -28.07
CA VAL A 54 27.65 0.57 -27.90
C VAL A 54 27.77 -0.36 -29.10
N LYS A 55 28.98 -0.68 -29.52
CA LYS A 55 29.18 -1.65 -30.60
C LYS A 55 28.70 -3.04 -30.14
N PRO A 56 27.78 -3.72 -30.85
CA PRO A 56 27.37 -5.07 -30.49
C PRO A 56 28.56 -6.03 -30.50
N ALA A 57 28.67 -6.89 -29.50
CA ALA A 57 29.78 -7.85 -29.39
C ALA A 57 29.70 -8.96 -30.46
N LYS A 58 28.49 -9.20 -30.98
CA LYS A 58 28.16 -10.16 -32.04
C LYS A 58 26.83 -9.72 -32.69
N PRO A 59 26.45 -10.27 -33.85
CA PRO A 59 25.11 -10.07 -34.39
C PRO A 59 24.04 -10.45 -33.35
N ARG A 60 23.09 -9.55 -33.12
CA ARG A 60 22.00 -9.73 -32.15
C ARG A 60 20.69 -9.94 -32.88
N LYS A 61 19.90 -10.91 -32.43
CA LYS A 61 18.56 -11.17 -32.97
C LYS A 61 17.50 -10.92 -31.90
N ILE A 62 16.47 -10.15 -32.21
CA ILE A 62 15.35 -9.93 -31.30
C ILE A 62 14.04 -10.47 -31.90
N LEU A 63 13.21 -11.03 -31.02
CA LEU A 63 11.82 -11.37 -31.30
C LEU A 63 10.94 -10.20 -30.85
N VAL A 64 10.13 -9.64 -31.74
CA VAL A 64 9.07 -8.69 -31.38
C VAL A 64 7.74 -9.44 -31.36
N PHE A 65 7.14 -9.52 -30.18
CA PHE A 65 5.87 -10.20 -29.93
C PHE A 65 4.79 -9.18 -29.56
N TRP A 66 3.64 -9.21 -30.24
CA TRP A 66 2.62 -8.14 -30.13
C TRP A 66 1.18 -8.64 -29.92
N ARG A 67 1.00 -9.90 -29.50
CA ARG A 67 -0.32 -10.48 -29.23
C ARG A 67 -1.07 -9.73 -28.10
N CYS A 68 -2.32 -9.41 -28.37
CA CYS A 68 -3.30 -8.83 -27.46
C CYS A 68 -4.50 -9.79 -27.32
N GLU A 69 -4.83 -10.11 -26.07
CA GLU A 69 -5.98 -10.92 -25.65
C GLU A 69 -6.99 -10.07 -24.83
N GLY A 70 -6.78 -8.75 -24.79
CA GLY A 70 -7.60 -7.79 -24.04
C GLY A 70 -7.84 -6.50 -24.83
N PHE A 71 -6.86 -5.61 -24.83
CA PHE A 71 -6.92 -4.34 -25.59
C PHE A 71 -5.81 -4.30 -26.65
N PHE A 72 -6.18 -3.88 -27.86
CA PHE A 72 -5.26 -3.68 -28.97
C PHE A 72 -4.91 -2.20 -29.15
N HIS A 73 -3.62 -1.86 -29.06
CA HIS A 73 -3.12 -0.50 -29.26
C HIS A 73 -2.83 -0.22 -30.73
N SER A 74 -3.40 0.86 -31.27
CA SER A 74 -3.19 1.25 -32.68
C SER A 74 -1.73 1.62 -33.03
N SER A 75 -0.89 1.82 -32.02
CA SER A 75 0.55 2.07 -32.16
C SER A 75 1.36 0.82 -32.48
N ILE A 76 0.85 -0.40 -32.23
CA ILE A 76 1.56 -1.67 -32.47
C ILE A 76 2.29 -1.74 -33.83
N PRO A 77 1.63 -1.48 -34.98
CA PRO A 77 2.33 -1.51 -36.27
C PRO A 77 3.41 -0.45 -36.40
N VAL A 78 3.23 0.72 -35.76
CA VAL A 78 4.23 1.80 -35.75
C VAL A 78 5.46 1.40 -34.95
N VAL A 79 5.26 0.78 -33.77
CA VAL A 79 6.36 0.28 -32.93
C VAL A 79 7.12 -0.83 -33.65
N ASN A 80 6.41 -1.79 -34.26
CA ASN A 80 7.01 -2.90 -35.01
C ASN A 80 7.96 -2.38 -36.10
N GLU A 81 7.51 -1.40 -36.90
CA GLU A 81 8.34 -0.80 -37.94
C GLU A 81 9.46 0.08 -37.39
N ALA A 82 9.22 0.84 -36.32
CA ALA A 82 10.26 1.65 -35.68
C ALA A 82 11.41 0.78 -35.15
N LEU A 83 11.11 -0.36 -34.52
CA LEU A 83 12.12 -1.30 -34.04
C LEU A 83 12.91 -1.94 -35.19
N LYS A 84 12.26 -2.30 -36.31
CA LYS A 84 12.93 -2.82 -37.51
C LYS A 84 13.87 -1.79 -38.12
N ILE A 85 13.37 -0.58 -38.38
CA ILE A 85 14.14 0.52 -38.97
C ILE A 85 15.31 0.90 -38.06
N MET A 86 15.10 0.97 -36.75
CA MET A 86 16.15 1.25 -35.77
C MET A 86 17.27 0.20 -35.81
N GLY A 87 16.92 -1.09 -35.79
CA GLY A 87 17.90 -2.17 -35.88
C GLY A 87 18.71 -2.11 -37.18
N GLN A 88 18.04 -1.92 -38.32
CA GLN A 88 18.65 -1.79 -39.65
C GLN A 88 19.58 -0.58 -39.74
N LYS A 89 19.14 0.59 -39.30
CA LYS A 89 19.88 1.85 -39.43
C LYS A 89 21.10 1.88 -38.52
N THR A 90 20.95 1.42 -37.28
CA THR A 90 22.03 1.45 -36.28
C THR A 90 22.98 0.26 -36.37
N GLY A 91 22.53 -0.86 -36.94
CA GLY A 91 23.25 -2.14 -36.85
C GLY A 91 23.34 -2.71 -35.44
N ALA A 92 22.55 -2.20 -34.48
CA ALA A 92 22.58 -2.65 -33.09
C ALA A 92 22.05 -4.09 -32.93
N TYR A 93 21.04 -4.45 -33.71
CA TYR A 93 20.36 -5.74 -33.70
C TYR A 93 19.54 -5.92 -34.98
N GLU A 94 19.10 -7.15 -35.21
CA GLU A 94 18.13 -7.55 -36.23
C GLU A 94 16.80 -7.91 -35.55
N VAL A 95 15.68 -7.36 -36.03
CA VAL A 95 14.35 -7.92 -35.71
C VAL A 95 14.15 -9.16 -36.57
N ALA A 96 14.56 -10.32 -36.05
CA ALA A 96 14.57 -11.56 -36.81
C ALA A 96 13.15 -12.13 -36.99
N VAL A 97 12.27 -11.94 -36.01
CA VAL A 97 10.86 -12.33 -36.08
C VAL A 97 9.99 -11.24 -35.44
N CYS A 98 8.87 -10.92 -36.09
CA CYS A 98 7.84 -10.01 -35.60
C CYS A 98 6.48 -10.71 -35.76
N THR A 99 5.83 -11.12 -34.67
CA THR A 99 4.67 -12.03 -34.72
C THR A 99 3.76 -11.88 -33.51
N ASP A 100 2.51 -12.31 -33.61
CA ASP A 100 1.58 -12.52 -32.49
C ASP A 100 1.31 -14.02 -32.24
N ASP A 101 1.95 -14.94 -32.99
CA ASP A 101 1.74 -16.37 -32.85
C ASP A 101 2.50 -16.95 -31.64
N TYR A 102 1.75 -17.52 -30.70
CA TYR A 102 2.29 -18.19 -29.51
C TYR A 102 3.20 -19.39 -29.82
N SER A 103 3.12 -19.97 -31.02
CA SER A 103 3.97 -21.10 -31.41
C SER A 103 5.46 -20.77 -31.37
N ILE A 104 5.84 -19.49 -31.30
CA ILE A 104 7.22 -19.02 -31.16
C ILE A 104 7.83 -19.35 -29.78
N PHE A 105 7.02 -19.55 -28.75
CA PHE A 105 7.47 -19.77 -27.37
C PHE A 105 7.76 -21.25 -27.05
N THR A 106 8.70 -21.82 -27.80
CA THR A 106 9.32 -23.11 -27.49
C THR A 106 10.82 -22.90 -27.22
N ALA A 107 11.45 -23.77 -26.43
CA ALA A 107 12.89 -23.65 -26.14
C ALA A 107 13.72 -23.67 -27.44
N GLU A 108 13.35 -24.52 -28.39
CA GLU A 108 14.02 -24.63 -29.69
C GLU A 108 13.96 -23.33 -30.49
N LYS A 109 12.76 -22.72 -30.62
CA LYS A 109 12.58 -21.49 -31.39
C LYS A 109 13.17 -20.29 -30.66
N LEU A 110 13.05 -20.22 -29.33
CA LEU A 110 13.56 -19.09 -28.57
C LEU A 110 15.10 -19.02 -28.58
N ARG A 111 15.81 -20.15 -28.69
CA ARG A 111 17.28 -20.19 -28.63
C ARG A 111 17.98 -19.34 -29.69
N GLN A 112 17.30 -19.01 -30.79
CA GLN A 112 17.84 -18.19 -31.87
C GLN A 112 17.87 -16.68 -31.54
N PHE A 113 17.14 -16.26 -30.52
CA PHE A 113 17.03 -14.86 -30.13
C PHE A 113 17.94 -14.52 -28.95
N ASP A 114 18.27 -13.25 -28.82
CA ASP A 114 18.93 -12.66 -27.67
C ASP A 114 17.96 -11.88 -26.78
N VAL A 115 16.84 -11.42 -27.32
CA VAL A 115 15.80 -10.66 -26.62
C VAL A 115 14.40 -11.06 -27.10
N VAL A 116 13.46 -11.14 -26.16
CA VAL A 116 12.01 -11.11 -26.43
C VAL A 116 11.49 -9.72 -26.09
N CYS A 117 10.92 -9.01 -27.07
CA CYS A 117 10.31 -7.69 -26.91
C CYS A 117 8.79 -7.82 -26.95
N LEU A 118 8.13 -7.55 -25.83
CA LEU A 118 6.69 -7.47 -25.69
C LEU A 118 6.22 -6.07 -26.07
N ASN A 119 5.77 -5.93 -27.32
CA ASN A 119 5.25 -4.67 -27.87
C ASN A 119 3.76 -4.58 -27.59
N ASN A 120 3.37 -3.77 -26.59
CA ASN A 120 1.97 -3.48 -26.28
C ASN A 120 1.08 -4.74 -26.11
N THR A 121 1.65 -5.85 -25.67
CA THR A 121 0.92 -7.10 -25.47
C THR A 121 -0.05 -6.97 -24.31
N THR A 122 -1.23 -7.58 -24.38
CA THR A 122 -2.22 -7.54 -23.28
C THR A 122 -2.78 -8.94 -23.00
N HIS A 123 -2.97 -9.26 -21.72
CA HIS A 123 -3.62 -10.47 -21.23
C HIS A 123 -3.05 -11.79 -21.81
N LEU A 124 -1.75 -11.86 -22.08
CA LEU A 124 -1.14 -13.04 -22.70
C LEU A 124 -1.48 -14.35 -21.98
N LYS A 125 -1.80 -15.40 -22.74
CA LYS A 125 -2.12 -16.74 -22.23
C LYS A 125 -0.87 -17.51 -21.80
N PHE A 126 -0.31 -17.11 -20.67
CA PHE A 126 0.74 -17.84 -19.96
C PHE A 126 0.23 -18.21 -18.58
N ASP A 127 0.07 -19.51 -18.35
CA ASP A 127 -0.38 -20.10 -17.11
C ASP A 127 0.47 -21.36 -16.86
N PRO A 128 1.25 -21.45 -15.76
CA PRO A 128 2.06 -22.63 -15.44
C PRO A 128 1.27 -23.93 -15.29
N LYS A 129 -0.05 -23.85 -15.05
CA LYS A 129 -0.92 -25.03 -14.97
C LYS A 129 -1.45 -25.47 -16.33
N LYS A 130 -1.72 -24.53 -17.24
CA LYS A 130 -2.33 -24.82 -18.56
C LYS A 130 -1.34 -24.85 -19.72
N THR A 131 -0.23 -24.12 -19.60
CA THR A 131 0.81 -23.96 -20.62
C THR A 131 2.22 -24.06 -20.00
N PRO A 132 2.52 -25.14 -19.24
CA PRO A 132 3.78 -25.25 -18.50
C PRO A 132 5.01 -25.15 -19.39
N GLU A 133 5.00 -25.75 -20.58
CA GLU A 133 6.13 -25.77 -21.51
C GLU A 133 6.44 -24.36 -22.03
N ARG A 134 5.40 -23.59 -22.34
CA ARG A 134 5.51 -22.19 -22.80
C ARG A 134 6.11 -21.30 -21.72
N CYS A 135 5.59 -21.42 -20.50
CA CYS A 135 6.09 -20.69 -19.34
C CYS A 135 7.54 -21.06 -19.06
N LYS A 136 7.86 -22.36 -19.06
CA LYS A 136 9.23 -22.84 -18.86
C LYS A 136 10.19 -22.31 -19.92
N ALA A 137 9.82 -22.37 -21.20
CA ALA A 137 10.66 -21.90 -22.30
C ALA A 137 11.04 -20.42 -22.15
N LEU A 138 10.06 -19.55 -21.84
CA LEU A 138 10.33 -18.12 -21.62
C LEU A 138 11.18 -17.88 -20.37
N MET A 139 10.86 -18.55 -19.26
CA MET A 139 11.57 -18.35 -18.00
C MET A 139 13.02 -18.85 -18.06
N ASP A 140 13.25 -20.01 -18.68
CA ASP A 140 14.59 -20.55 -18.91
C ASP A 140 15.41 -19.65 -19.85
N PHE A 141 14.79 -19.14 -20.92
CA PHE A 141 15.42 -18.19 -21.84
C PHE A 141 15.96 -16.97 -21.08
N ILE A 142 15.13 -16.36 -20.25
CA ILE A 142 15.50 -15.18 -19.45
C ILE A 142 16.54 -15.55 -18.39
N LYS A 143 16.27 -16.54 -17.52
CA LYS A 143 17.19 -16.94 -16.44
C LYS A 143 18.55 -17.42 -16.98
N GLY A 144 18.57 -18.01 -18.17
CA GLY A 144 19.76 -18.44 -18.90
C GLY A 144 20.65 -17.31 -19.40
N GLY A 145 20.18 -16.06 -19.31
CA GLY A 145 20.99 -14.88 -19.59
C GLY A 145 20.57 -14.11 -20.82
N LYS A 146 19.36 -14.32 -21.35
CA LYS A 146 18.79 -13.53 -22.45
C LYS A 146 17.94 -12.36 -21.92
N GLY A 147 17.57 -11.45 -22.81
CA GLY A 147 16.85 -10.23 -22.45
C GLY A 147 15.34 -10.32 -22.62
N ILE A 148 14.61 -9.51 -21.87
CA ILE A 148 13.20 -9.21 -22.11
C ILE A 148 12.97 -7.70 -22.09
N VAL A 149 12.20 -7.20 -23.06
CA VAL A 149 11.84 -5.79 -23.19
C VAL A 149 10.32 -5.68 -23.12
N GLY A 150 9.80 -4.80 -22.27
CA GLY A 150 8.38 -4.45 -22.24
C GLY A 150 8.16 -3.01 -22.69
N ILE A 151 7.24 -2.82 -23.63
CA ILE A 151 6.82 -1.50 -24.14
C ILE A 151 5.37 -1.26 -23.72
N HIS A 152 5.11 -0.15 -23.03
CA HIS A 152 3.80 0.31 -22.59
C HIS A 152 2.97 -0.80 -21.93
N ALA A 153 2.06 -1.43 -22.68
CA ALA A 153 1.22 -2.50 -22.17
C ALA A 153 1.95 -3.83 -21.92
N GLY A 154 3.26 -3.93 -22.17
CA GLY A 154 4.06 -5.12 -21.83
C GLY A 154 3.92 -5.63 -20.38
N THR A 155 3.52 -4.78 -19.43
CA THR A 155 3.19 -5.17 -18.03
C THR A 155 1.73 -5.58 -17.81
N ASP A 156 0.84 -5.43 -18.78
CA ASP A 156 -0.56 -5.87 -18.74
C ASP A 156 -0.70 -7.37 -19.05
N ASN A 157 0.18 -8.19 -18.47
CA ASN A 157 0.34 -9.61 -18.82
C ASN A 157 0.58 -10.48 -17.59
N PHE A 158 0.56 -11.80 -17.80
CA PHE A 158 0.96 -12.81 -16.81
C PHE A 158 0.09 -12.89 -15.55
N TYR A 159 -1.18 -12.52 -15.65
CA TYR A 159 -2.13 -12.53 -14.53
C TYR A 159 -2.24 -13.88 -13.81
N ASP A 160 -2.07 -14.99 -14.53
CA ASP A 160 -2.09 -16.36 -14.00
C ASP A 160 -0.69 -16.90 -13.63
N TRP A 161 0.37 -16.07 -13.75
CA TRP A 161 1.76 -16.47 -13.53
C TRP A 161 2.52 -15.48 -12.64
N PRO A 162 2.42 -15.63 -11.30
CA PRO A 162 3.03 -14.70 -10.34
C PRO A 162 4.54 -14.48 -10.50
N GLU A 163 5.30 -15.52 -10.86
CA GLU A 163 6.74 -15.40 -11.08
C GLU A 163 7.07 -14.47 -12.26
N ALA A 164 6.31 -14.54 -13.36
CA ALA A 164 6.50 -13.65 -14.50
C ALA A 164 6.07 -12.21 -14.20
N MET A 165 5.00 -12.00 -13.42
CA MET A 165 4.65 -10.65 -12.92
C MET A 165 5.78 -10.06 -12.07
N GLU A 166 6.37 -10.84 -11.15
CA GLU A 166 7.48 -10.40 -10.31
C GLU A 166 8.74 -10.11 -11.16
N MET A 167 8.99 -10.89 -12.22
CA MET A 167 10.08 -10.67 -13.17
C MET A 167 9.91 -9.36 -13.95
N MET A 168 8.69 -9.06 -14.42
CA MET A 168 8.37 -7.79 -15.09
C MET A 168 8.36 -6.58 -14.14
N GLY A 169 8.18 -6.79 -12.84
CA GLY A 169 8.29 -5.72 -11.83
C GLY A 169 7.13 -4.71 -11.86
N GLY A 170 5.99 -5.12 -12.41
CA GLY A 170 4.79 -4.30 -12.53
C GLY A 170 3.64 -5.09 -13.14
N LYS A 171 2.42 -4.65 -12.88
CA LYS A 171 1.21 -5.10 -13.57
C LYS A 171 0.27 -3.94 -13.82
N PHE A 172 -0.57 -4.04 -14.85
CA PHE A 172 -1.62 -3.05 -15.06
C PHE A 172 -2.63 -3.03 -13.90
N THR A 173 -2.90 -1.84 -13.38
CA THR A 173 -3.86 -1.59 -12.27
C THR A 173 -4.70 -0.33 -12.49
N GLY A 174 -4.64 0.23 -13.71
CA GLY A 174 -5.30 1.47 -14.10
C GLY A 174 -4.38 2.41 -14.88
N HIS A 175 -4.96 3.50 -15.35
CA HIS A 175 -4.32 4.47 -16.26
C HIS A 175 -4.91 5.88 -16.06
N PRO A 176 -4.70 6.53 -14.89
CA PRO A 176 -5.22 7.88 -14.63
C PRO A 176 -4.75 8.93 -15.64
N TRP A 177 -3.60 8.69 -16.26
CA TRP A 177 -2.96 9.55 -17.25
C TRP A 177 -3.22 8.98 -18.64
N GLY A 178 -4.39 9.28 -19.20
CA GLY A 178 -4.81 8.76 -20.51
C GLY A 178 -4.07 9.36 -21.71
N GLY A 179 -4.15 8.68 -22.86
CA GLY A 179 -3.44 9.04 -24.10
C GLY A 179 -3.71 10.42 -24.69
N GLY A 180 -4.82 11.06 -24.29
CA GLY A 180 -5.17 12.43 -24.70
C GLY A 180 -4.54 13.54 -23.85
N GLY A 181 -3.93 13.23 -22.71
CA GLY A 181 -3.33 14.24 -21.83
C GLY A 181 -1.82 14.34 -22.00
N THR A 182 -1.23 15.40 -21.44
CA THR A 182 0.22 15.66 -21.49
C THR A 182 0.78 15.66 -20.07
N TRP A 183 1.73 14.78 -19.80
CA TRP A 183 2.18 14.44 -18.45
C TRP A 183 3.67 14.74 -18.28
N ALA A 184 4.02 15.31 -17.13
CA ALA A 184 5.39 15.54 -16.73
C ALA A 184 6.07 14.25 -16.26
N ILE A 185 7.28 14.02 -16.77
CA ILE A 185 8.17 12.91 -16.48
C ILE A 185 9.44 13.49 -15.86
N LYS A 186 9.85 12.96 -14.71
CA LYS A 186 11.15 13.27 -14.10
C LYS A 186 12.16 12.19 -14.43
N ILE A 187 13.42 12.61 -14.55
CA ILE A 187 14.57 11.70 -14.64
C ILE A 187 15.07 11.45 -13.23
N ASP A 188 14.86 10.25 -12.69
CA ASP A 188 15.26 9.90 -11.33
C ASP A 188 16.78 9.68 -11.21
N GLU A 189 17.40 9.19 -12.28
CA GLU A 189 18.82 8.84 -12.32
C GLU A 189 19.51 9.56 -13.50
N PRO A 190 19.72 10.89 -13.44
CA PRO A 190 20.21 11.69 -14.58
C PRO A 190 21.59 11.28 -15.11
N ASP A 191 22.42 10.68 -14.26
CA ASP A 191 23.76 10.20 -14.61
C ASP A 191 23.75 8.74 -15.09
N HIS A 192 22.61 8.05 -15.02
CA HIS A 192 22.54 6.66 -15.46
C HIS A 192 22.63 6.60 -16.99
N PRO A 193 23.49 5.73 -17.57
CA PRO A 193 23.78 5.76 -19.00
C PRO A 193 22.53 5.61 -19.89
N LEU A 194 21.56 4.79 -19.47
CA LEU A 194 20.30 4.61 -20.21
C LEU A 194 19.39 5.85 -20.22
N THR A 195 19.68 6.91 -19.47
CA THR A 195 18.90 8.16 -19.47
C THR A 195 19.63 9.33 -20.15
N ALA A 196 20.82 9.08 -20.72
CA ALA A 196 21.67 10.11 -21.30
C ALA A 196 20.97 10.91 -22.41
N ALA A 197 20.06 10.28 -23.17
CA ALA A 197 19.25 10.93 -24.20
C ALA A 197 18.44 12.14 -23.70
N PHE A 198 18.10 12.16 -22.41
CA PHE A 198 17.31 13.23 -21.79
C PHE A 198 18.16 14.34 -21.15
N LYS A 199 19.50 14.19 -21.15
CA LYS A 199 20.47 15.20 -20.67
C LYS A 199 20.17 15.68 -19.22
N GLY A 200 19.70 14.76 -18.38
CA GLY A 200 19.34 15.01 -16.98
C GLY A 200 18.11 15.89 -16.76
N LYS A 201 17.35 16.22 -17.81
CA LYS A 201 16.15 17.08 -17.72
C LYS A 201 14.87 16.26 -17.85
N GLY A 202 13.94 16.50 -16.95
CA GLY A 202 12.56 16.04 -17.10
C GLY A 202 11.90 16.66 -18.34
N PHE A 203 10.81 16.05 -18.80
CA PHE A 203 10.09 16.47 -19.99
C PHE A 203 8.58 16.25 -19.83
N LYS A 204 7.79 16.89 -20.68
CA LYS A 204 6.35 16.62 -20.79
C LYS A 204 6.08 15.83 -22.06
N ILE A 205 5.15 14.88 -21.99
CA ILE A 205 4.79 14.07 -23.15
C ILE A 205 3.30 13.75 -23.20
N ASN A 206 2.76 13.75 -24.41
CA ASN A 206 1.39 13.32 -24.67
C ASN A 206 1.36 11.80 -24.88
N ASP A 207 0.98 11.04 -23.85
CA ASP A 207 0.91 9.59 -23.95
C ASP A 207 -0.01 9.01 -22.88
N GLU A 208 -0.29 7.72 -22.95
CA GLU A 208 -0.95 7.01 -21.84
C GLU A 208 0.08 6.38 -20.91
N ILE A 209 -0.08 6.59 -19.60
CA ILE A 209 0.81 6.02 -18.57
C ILE A 209 0.04 5.02 -17.71
N TYR A 210 0.61 3.82 -17.57
CA TYR A 210 0.06 2.79 -16.72
C TYR A 210 0.47 2.99 -15.27
N ARG A 211 -0.50 2.82 -14.37
CA ARG A 211 -0.27 2.84 -12.93
C ARG A 211 0.62 1.67 -12.53
N THR A 212 1.61 1.96 -11.70
CA THR A 212 2.46 0.95 -11.06
C THR A 212 2.11 0.84 -9.58
N ASP A 213 1.67 -0.33 -9.13
CA ASP A 213 1.25 -0.55 -7.74
C ASP A 213 2.16 -1.57 -7.01
N PRO A 214 2.47 -1.35 -5.71
CA PRO A 214 3.06 -2.36 -4.84
C PRO A 214 2.16 -3.61 -4.68
N PRO A 215 2.72 -4.78 -4.33
CA PRO A 215 4.14 -5.04 -4.02
C PRO A 215 4.98 -5.43 -5.26
N LEU A 216 4.38 -5.50 -6.45
CA LEU A 216 5.09 -5.89 -7.67
C LEU A 216 6.03 -4.78 -8.13
N TYR A 217 5.52 -3.55 -8.23
CA TYR A 217 6.37 -2.37 -8.40
C TYR A 217 6.98 -1.97 -7.06
N SER A 218 8.31 -1.96 -6.99
CA SER A 218 9.06 -1.41 -5.87
C SER A 218 10.47 -1.02 -6.30
N ARG A 219 10.91 0.17 -5.89
CA ARG A 219 12.29 0.63 -6.07
C ARG A 219 13.34 -0.21 -5.31
N SER A 220 12.91 -1.02 -4.35
CA SER A 220 13.77 -2.00 -3.68
C SER A 220 13.98 -3.29 -4.49
N LYS A 221 13.18 -3.52 -5.53
CA LYS A 221 13.21 -4.73 -6.37
C LYS A 221 13.73 -4.48 -7.78
N GLN A 222 13.67 -3.24 -8.27
CA GLN A 222 14.14 -2.83 -9.59
C GLN A 222 14.79 -1.44 -9.54
N ARG A 223 15.69 -1.17 -10.47
CA ARG A 223 16.27 0.16 -10.62
C ARG A 223 15.37 1.00 -11.51
N VAL A 224 14.64 1.94 -10.89
CA VAL A 224 13.77 2.89 -11.59
C VAL A 224 14.63 4.05 -12.11
N LEU A 225 14.48 4.38 -13.39
CA LEU A 225 15.28 5.39 -14.09
C LEU A 225 14.48 6.68 -14.37
N MET A 226 13.18 6.53 -14.61
CA MET A 226 12.25 7.62 -14.83
C MET A 226 10.92 7.30 -14.14
N SER A 227 10.22 8.33 -13.69
CA SER A 227 8.89 8.24 -13.09
C SER A 227 8.07 9.49 -13.42
N LEU A 228 6.77 9.45 -13.14
CA LEU A 228 5.94 10.64 -13.26
C LEU A 228 6.40 11.73 -12.29
N ASP A 229 6.44 12.96 -12.78
CA ASP A 229 6.70 14.13 -11.96
C ASP A 229 5.38 14.60 -11.32
N MET A 230 5.13 14.08 -10.12
CA MET A 230 3.95 14.43 -9.31
C MET A 230 4.03 15.83 -8.68
N SER A 231 5.11 16.60 -8.92
CA SER A 231 5.15 18.02 -8.57
C SER A 231 4.42 18.90 -9.59
N ASP A 232 4.26 18.42 -10.83
CA ASP A 232 3.49 19.13 -11.85
C ASP A 232 1.98 19.08 -11.54
N PRO A 233 1.28 20.23 -11.52
CA PRO A 233 -0.14 20.27 -11.18
C PRO A 233 -1.05 19.50 -12.15
N THR A 234 -0.70 19.41 -13.45
CA THR A 234 -1.51 18.70 -14.44
C THR A 234 -1.40 17.20 -14.24
N THR A 235 -0.18 16.71 -14.06
CA THR A 235 0.08 15.28 -13.77
C THR A 235 -0.53 14.87 -12.43
N LYS A 236 -0.33 15.67 -11.38
CA LYS A 236 -0.82 15.34 -10.02
C LYS A 236 -2.34 15.31 -9.92
N ASN A 237 -3.04 16.18 -10.63
CA ASN A 237 -4.50 16.34 -10.53
C ASN A 237 -5.25 15.59 -11.64
N ALA A 238 -4.59 14.70 -12.39
CA ALA A 238 -5.27 13.86 -13.36
C ALA A 238 -6.40 13.05 -12.69
N LYS A 239 -7.51 12.87 -13.42
CA LYS A 239 -8.71 12.23 -12.88
C LYS A 239 -8.41 10.78 -12.50
N GLY A 240 -8.70 10.41 -11.25
CA GLY A 240 -8.51 9.04 -10.77
C GLY A 240 -7.15 8.75 -10.13
N VAL A 241 -6.27 9.76 -10.01
CA VAL A 241 -5.04 9.67 -9.21
C VAL A 241 -5.37 9.45 -7.73
N LYS A 242 -4.70 8.49 -7.09
CA LYS A 242 -4.81 8.15 -5.66
C LYS A 242 -3.49 8.40 -4.92
N PRO A 243 -3.47 8.49 -3.58
CA PRO A 243 -2.23 8.73 -2.84
C PRO A 243 -1.09 7.73 -3.08
N SER A 244 -1.41 6.47 -3.41
CA SER A 244 -0.38 5.46 -3.74
C SER A 244 0.31 5.69 -5.09
N ASP A 245 -0.23 6.58 -5.94
CA ASP A 245 0.33 6.94 -7.25
C ASP A 245 1.51 7.92 -7.15
N ALA A 246 1.87 8.35 -5.92
CA ALA A 246 2.93 9.31 -5.65
C ALA A 246 4.31 8.88 -6.21
N ASP A 247 4.54 7.58 -6.37
CA ASP A 247 5.66 7.03 -7.13
C ASP A 247 5.12 6.10 -8.23
N THR A 248 4.98 6.63 -9.44
CA THR A 248 4.61 5.86 -10.63
C THR A 248 5.79 5.77 -11.59
N GLY A 249 6.40 4.59 -11.69
CA GLY A 249 7.56 4.35 -12.55
C GLY A 249 7.20 4.42 -14.03
N ILE A 250 8.05 5.09 -14.82
CA ILE A 250 7.95 5.14 -16.28
C ILE A 250 8.91 4.14 -16.90
N THR A 251 10.17 4.14 -16.46
CA THR A 251 11.19 3.20 -16.94
C THR A 251 11.90 2.55 -15.77
N TRP A 252 12.11 1.24 -15.86
CA TRP A 252 12.99 0.52 -14.93
C TRP A 252 13.74 -0.61 -15.61
N ILE A 253 14.82 -1.03 -14.94
CA ILE A 253 15.61 -2.21 -15.30
C ILE A 253 15.73 -3.17 -14.11
N LYS A 254 15.87 -4.45 -14.42
CA LYS A 254 16.03 -5.52 -13.42
C LYS A 254 16.87 -6.67 -13.96
N THR A 255 17.57 -7.36 -13.08
CA THR A 255 18.13 -8.69 -13.37
C THR A 255 17.18 -9.79 -12.91
N TRP A 256 17.07 -10.86 -13.70
CA TRP A 256 16.28 -12.03 -13.32
C TRP A 256 17.03 -13.30 -13.68
N GLY A 257 17.56 -14.00 -12.66
CA GLY A 257 18.64 -14.96 -12.88
C GLY A 257 19.84 -14.26 -13.53
N LYS A 258 20.29 -14.74 -14.69
CA LYS A 258 21.32 -14.07 -15.49
C LYS A 258 20.75 -13.09 -16.53
N GLY A 259 19.42 -13.04 -16.67
CA GLY A 259 18.72 -12.25 -17.67
C GLY A 259 18.62 -10.77 -17.33
N ARG A 260 18.24 -9.97 -18.33
CA ARG A 260 18.14 -8.51 -18.25
C ARG A 260 16.77 -8.06 -18.73
N MET A 261 16.02 -7.43 -17.84
CA MET A 261 14.70 -6.89 -18.14
C MET A 261 14.77 -5.37 -18.22
N PHE A 262 14.25 -4.82 -19.31
CA PHE A 262 14.02 -3.39 -19.50
C PHE A 262 12.53 -3.15 -19.75
N TYR A 263 11.95 -2.17 -19.07
CA TYR A 263 10.57 -1.74 -19.29
C TYR A 263 10.52 -0.22 -19.45
N CYS A 264 9.68 0.25 -20.37
CA CYS A 264 9.30 1.65 -20.52
C CYS A 264 7.79 1.75 -20.78
N SER A 265 7.10 2.58 -19.98
CA SER A 265 5.64 2.76 -20.03
C SER A 265 5.16 3.59 -21.21
N LEU A 266 6.05 4.35 -21.85
CA LEU A 266 5.70 5.12 -23.04
C LEU A 266 5.43 4.16 -24.22
N GLY A 267 4.56 4.53 -25.15
CA GLY A 267 4.31 3.77 -26.37
C GLY A 267 2.84 3.55 -26.75
N HIS A 268 1.88 4.21 -26.10
CA HIS A 268 0.46 4.14 -26.48
C HIS A 268 0.21 4.92 -27.78
N ASN A 269 0.73 6.14 -27.88
CA ASN A 269 0.55 6.99 -29.05
C ASN A 269 1.61 6.75 -30.13
N ASN A 270 1.22 6.87 -31.40
CA ASN A 270 2.15 6.67 -32.54
C ASN A 270 3.36 7.61 -32.47
N HIS A 271 3.17 8.85 -32.00
CA HIS A 271 4.20 9.88 -32.07
C HIS A 271 5.38 9.69 -31.12
N ILE A 272 5.24 8.77 -30.17
CA ILE A 272 6.35 8.33 -29.31
C ILE A 272 7.49 7.76 -30.17
N PHE A 273 7.14 7.06 -31.26
CA PHE A 273 8.09 6.39 -32.16
C PHE A 273 8.62 7.26 -33.29
N TRP A 274 8.46 8.57 -33.18
CA TRP A 274 9.26 9.55 -33.92
C TRP A 274 9.76 10.69 -33.02
N ASN A 275 9.90 10.42 -31.72
CA ASN A 275 10.63 11.27 -30.79
C ASN A 275 12.09 10.78 -30.68
N PRO A 276 13.09 11.56 -31.12
CA PRO A 276 14.48 11.11 -31.15
C PRO A 276 15.05 10.69 -29.78
N ALA A 277 14.71 11.41 -28.71
CA ALA A 277 15.22 11.10 -27.37
C ALA A 277 14.64 9.78 -26.84
N ILE A 278 13.37 9.50 -27.15
CA ILE A 278 12.71 8.26 -26.73
C ILE A 278 13.19 7.07 -27.57
N LEU A 279 13.36 7.25 -28.88
CA LEU A 279 13.94 6.20 -29.73
C LEU A 279 15.38 5.88 -29.33
N GLN A 280 16.18 6.88 -28.95
CA GLN A 280 17.50 6.66 -28.36
C GLN A 280 17.41 5.89 -27.03
N HIS A 281 16.45 6.23 -26.16
CA HIS A 281 16.22 5.51 -24.91
C HIS A 281 15.83 4.03 -25.12
N TYR A 282 14.98 3.73 -26.10
CA TYR A 282 14.65 2.35 -26.48
C TYR A 282 15.86 1.61 -27.05
N LEU A 283 16.66 2.26 -27.91
CA LEU A 283 17.90 1.67 -28.42
C LEU A 283 18.80 1.26 -27.27
N ASP A 284 19.07 2.18 -26.34
CA ASP A 284 19.93 1.93 -25.18
C ASP A 284 19.39 0.79 -24.30
N GLY A 285 18.09 0.78 -24.04
CA GLY A 285 17.40 -0.26 -23.28
C GLY A 285 17.47 -1.65 -23.95
N ILE A 286 17.33 -1.70 -25.28
CA ILE A 286 17.46 -2.95 -26.04
C ILE A 286 18.91 -3.43 -26.04
N GLN A 287 19.89 -2.54 -26.21
CA GLN A 287 21.31 -2.91 -26.13
C GLN A 287 21.71 -3.39 -24.72
N PHE A 288 21.06 -2.88 -23.68
CA PHE A 288 21.16 -3.45 -22.33
C PHE A 288 20.55 -4.86 -22.28
N ALA A 289 19.34 -5.06 -22.82
CA ALA A 289 18.69 -6.36 -22.82
C ALA A 289 19.49 -7.43 -23.59
N THR A 290 20.10 -7.09 -24.73
CA THR A 290 21.01 -7.99 -25.49
C THR A 290 22.30 -8.32 -24.71
N GLY A 291 22.65 -7.49 -23.73
CA GLY A 291 23.85 -7.61 -22.90
C GLY A 291 25.09 -6.90 -23.46
N ASP A 292 24.93 -6.08 -24.52
CA ASP A 292 26.02 -5.29 -25.08
C ASP A 292 26.28 -4.03 -24.25
N TYR A 293 25.23 -3.38 -23.74
CA TYR A 293 25.34 -2.19 -22.90
C TYR A 293 25.31 -2.57 -21.42
N LYS A 294 26.48 -2.72 -20.82
CA LYS A 294 26.62 -3.03 -19.39
C LYS A 294 26.37 -1.78 -18.55
N VAL A 295 25.32 -1.82 -17.73
CA VAL A 295 24.95 -0.76 -16.78
C VAL A 295 24.66 -1.37 -15.41
N ASP A 296 24.71 -0.57 -14.36
CA ASP A 296 24.42 -1.02 -13.00
C ASP A 296 22.91 -1.20 -12.80
N THR A 297 22.49 -2.42 -12.48
CA THR A 297 21.08 -2.77 -12.29
C THR A 297 20.68 -2.85 -10.82
N THR A 298 21.59 -2.52 -9.89
CA THR A 298 21.31 -2.56 -8.45
C THR A 298 20.04 -1.73 -8.15
N PRO A 299 19.00 -2.34 -7.54
CA PRO A 299 17.83 -1.57 -7.12
C PRO A 299 18.24 -0.42 -6.23
N LYS A 300 17.70 0.76 -6.51
CA LYS A 300 17.91 1.95 -5.69
C LYS A 300 16.56 2.29 -5.07
N PRO A 301 16.30 1.84 -3.83
CA PRO A 301 15.10 2.25 -3.09
C PRO A 301 14.96 3.77 -3.15
N ILE A 302 13.74 4.29 -3.02
CA ILE A 302 13.60 5.70 -2.60
C ILE A 302 14.20 5.77 -1.21
N VAL A 303 15.48 6.10 -1.17
CA VAL A 303 16.15 6.51 0.03
C VAL A 303 15.64 7.93 0.22
N SER A 304 14.68 8.13 1.12
CA SER A 304 14.61 9.41 1.82
C SER A 304 16.02 9.63 2.37
N SER A 305 16.78 10.53 1.73
CA SER A 305 18.16 10.91 2.08
C SER A 305 18.83 9.99 3.11
N GLY A 306 19.51 8.96 2.63
CA GLY A 306 20.12 7.95 3.48
C GLY A 306 21.17 8.53 4.41
N LYS A 307 20.76 8.83 5.64
CA LYS A 307 21.56 8.71 6.85
C LYS A 307 20.69 7.95 7.82
N GLY A 308 21.16 6.80 8.32
CA GLY A 308 20.40 5.99 9.26
C GLY A 308 19.87 6.87 10.38
N SER A 309 18.53 6.91 10.57
CA SER A 309 17.84 7.76 11.55
C SER A 309 18.66 9.00 11.90
N ASP A 310 18.97 9.87 10.92
CA ASP A 310 19.61 11.13 11.28
C ASP A 310 18.61 11.77 12.23
N MET A 311 18.99 11.86 13.51
CA MET A 311 18.10 12.36 14.53
C MET A 311 17.64 13.77 14.16
N ALA A 312 18.42 14.49 13.33
CA ALA A 312 18.02 15.75 12.71
C ALA A 312 16.83 15.62 11.75
N GLU A 313 16.78 14.57 10.90
CA GLU A 313 15.66 14.33 9.99
C GLU A 313 14.41 13.92 10.78
N LEU A 314 14.54 12.99 11.72
CA LEU A 314 13.44 12.63 12.62
C LEU A 314 12.95 13.87 13.39
N GLN A 315 13.84 14.71 13.89
CA GLN A 315 13.47 15.97 14.54
C GLN A 315 12.72 16.90 13.59
N GLY A 316 13.15 17.05 12.34
CA GLY A 316 12.46 17.84 11.33
C GLY A 316 11.04 17.34 11.04
N LEU A 317 10.86 16.02 10.96
CA LEU A 317 9.54 15.40 10.83
C LEU A 317 8.69 15.64 12.09
N LEU A 318 9.27 15.52 13.28
CA LEU A 318 8.57 15.75 14.54
C LEU A 318 8.14 17.22 14.71
N GLN A 319 8.86 18.20 14.17
CA GLN A 319 8.36 19.59 14.14
C GLN A 319 7.07 19.70 13.32
N LYS A 320 6.97 19.00 12.18
CA LYS A 320 5.74 18.96 11.38
C LYS A 320 4.62 18.24 12.13
N VAL A 321 4.94 17.17 12.88
CA VAL A 321 3.99 16.44 13.74
C VAL A 321 3.44 17.35 14.84
N LYS A 322 4.29 18.19 15.47
CA LYS A 322 3.85 19.14 16.51
C LYS A 322 2.77 20.10 15.99
N THR A 323 2.94 20.60 14.76
CA THR A 323 2.00 21.55 14.14
C THR A 323 0.84 20.89 13.41
N TYR A 324 0.85 19.56 13.27
CA TYR A 324 -0.13 18.80 12.49
C TYR A 324 -1.54 18.93 13.07
N ASP A 325 -2.51 19.17 12.20
CA ASP A 325 -3.93 19.16 12.50
C ASP A 325 -4.69 18.23 11.53
N TRP A 326 -5.90 17.84 11.90
CA TRP A 326 -6.74 17.02 11.03
C TRP A 326 -7.05 17.74 9.71
N GLY A 327 -7.10 16.98 8.61
CA GLY A 327 -7.29 17.53 7.26
C GLY A 327 -6.01 17.99 6.57
N GLN A 328 -4.87 18.04 7.27
CA GLN A 328 -3.57 18.32 6.66
C GLN A 328 -2.93 17.05 6.06
N SER A 329 -1.89 17.24 5.24
CA SER A 329 -1.11 16.13 4.68
C SER A 329 -0.53 15.26 5.79
N ARG A 330 -0.73 13.96 5.66
CA ARG A 330 -0.23 12.94 6.61
C ARG A 330 1.19 12.48 6.30
N LEU A 331 1.85 13.03 5.27
CA LEU A 331 3.16 12.57 4.82
C LEU A 331 4.17 12.51 5.96
N ALA A 332 4.30 13.60 6.75
CA ALA A 332 5.24 13.62 7.88
C ALA A 332 4.91 12.56 8.95
N LEU A 333 3.63 12.26 9.17
CA LEU A 333 3.22 11.20 10.08
C LEU A 333 3.62 9.83 9.54
N THR A 334 3.37 9.59 8.24
CA THR A 334 3.77 8.35 7.56
C THR A 334 5.27 8.13 7.65
N GLU A 335 6.08 9.16 7.39
CA GLU A 335 7.54 9.06 7.49
C GLU A 335 8.02 8.77 8.91
N VAL A 336 7.37 9.32 9.94
CA VAL A 336 7.66 8.97 11.34
C VAL A 336 7.30 7.51 11.63
N SER A 337 6.14 7.03 11.17
CA SER A 337 5.77 5.61 11.31
C SER A 337 6.75 4.69 10.57
N GLU A 338 7.27 5.10 9.41
CA GLU A 338 8.32 4.36 8.70
C GLU A 338 9.65 4.38 9.45
N ALA A 339 10.01 5.48 10.10
CA ALA A 339 11.19 5.52 10.98
C ALA A 339 11.05 4.55 12.16
N VAL A 340 9.86 4.48 12.77
CA VAL A 340 9.52 3.51 13.83
C VAL A 340 9.66 2.07 13.30
N LYS A 341 9.11 1.77 12.12
CA LYS A 341 9.24 0.44 11.48
C LYS A 341 10.67 0.08 11.15
N LYS A 342 11.47 1.01 10.63
CA LYS A 342 12.89 0.79 10.31
C LYS A 342 13.73 0.51 11.56
N ALA A 343 13.39 1.13 12.69
CA ALA A 343 14.04 0.86 13.97
C ALA A 343 13.63 -0.50 14.58
N HIS A 344 12.63 -1.19 14.02
CA HIS A 344 12.17 -2.48 14.53
C HIS A 344 13.31 -3.50 14.59
N GLY A 345 13.40 -4.24 15.70
CA GLY A 345 14.48 -5.19 15.97
C GLY A 345 15.77 -4.55 16.53
N ASN A 346 15.91 -3.22 16.50
CA ASN A 346 17.04 -2.49 17.10
C ASN A 346 16.60 -1.72 18.36
N LYS A 347 16.86 -2.29 19.54
CA LYS A 347 16.48 -1.71 20.83
C LYS A 347 17.06 -0.31 21.07
N ALA A 348 18.29 -0.05 20.65
CA ALA A 348 18.96 1.23 20.88
C ALA A 348 18.34 2.34 20.02
N GLU A 349 17.99 2.05 18.77
CA GLU A 349 17.32 3.00 17.89
C GLU A 349 15.88 3.25 18.32
N LEU A 350 15.14 2.21 18.73
CA LEU A 350 13.79 2.36 19.28
C LEU A 350 13.77 3.27 20.52
N ALA A 351 14.76 3.14 21.41
CA ALA A 351 14.87 4.01 22.58
C ALA A 351 15.10 5.48 22.21
N LYS A 352 15.86 5.76 21.14
CA LYS A 352 16.05 7.13 20.62
C LYS A 352 14.75 7.68 20.03
N VAL A 353 14.04 6.88 19.23
CA VAL A 353 12.76 7.27 18.62
C VAL A 353 11.70 7.49 19.70
N GLU A 354 11.59 6.59 20.68
CA GLU A 354 10.72 6.74 21.85
C GLU A 354 10.99 8.06 22.57
N LYS A 355 12.24 8.37 22.88
CA LYS A 355 12.63 9.63 23.53
C LYS A 355 12.22 10.86 22.71
N ALA A 356 12.37 10.80 21.39
CA ALA A 356 12.01 11.91 20.50
C ALA A 356 10.49 12.13 20.44
N LEU A 357 9.72 11.04 20.37
CA LEU A 357 8.25 11.06 20.44
C LEU A 357 7.76 11.64 21.77
N LEU A 358 8.38 11.26 22.90
CA LEU A 358 8.05 11.84 24.21
C LEU A 358 8.27 13.36 24.25
N GLY A 359 9.32 13.85 23.58
CA GLY A 359 9.56 15.29 23.42
C GLY A 359 8.46 16.04 22.66
N VAL A 360 7.68 15.37 21.81
CA VAL A 360 6.48 15.96 21.20
C VAL A 360 5.34 16.06 22.21
N LEU A 361 5.13 15.03 23.03
CA LEU A 361 4.07 15.03 24.05
C LEU A 361 4.29 16.09 25.15
N ASP A 362 5.54 16.29 25.56
CA ASP A 362 5.92 17.32 26.54
C ASP A 362 5.94 18.75 25.96
N SER A 363 5.63 18.93 24.67
CA SER A 363 5.56 20.25 24.02
C SER A 363 4.13 20.81 23.88
N ASP A 364 4.02 22.00 23.30
CA ASP A 364 2.77 22.66 22.90
C ASP A 364 2.14 22.09 21.62
N ALA A 365 2.57 20.89 21.20
CA ALA A 365 2.03 20.18 20.05
C ALA A 365 0.49 20.14 20.04
N LYS A 366 -0.08 20.30 18.84
CA LYS A 366 -1.51 20.20 18.61
C LYS A 366 -2.07 18.85 19.01
N ARG A 367 -3.36 18.82 19.31
CA ARG A 367 -4.09 17.61 19.74
C ARG A 367 -3.94 16.45 18.77
N ALA A 368 -4.04 16.70 17.46
CA ALA A 368 -3.89 15.67 16.43
C ALA A 368 -2.47 15.07 16.39
N GLY A 369 -1.44 15.91 16.55
CA GLY A 369 -0.04 15.49 16.68
C GLY A 369 0.19 14.62 17.92
N LYS A 370 -0.30 15.06 19.09
CA LYS A 370 -0.23 14.27 20.34
C LYS A 370 -0.95 12.93 20.20
N GLN A 371 -2.11 12.90 19.57
CA GLN A 371 -2.87 11.67 19.32
C GLN A 371 -2.09 10.68 18.44
N PHE A 372 -1.46 11.17 17.37
CA PHE A 372 -0.59 10.34 16.53
C PHE A 372 0.58 9.76 17.34
N VAL A 373 1.27 10.59 18.11
CA VAL A 373 2.42 10.15 18.91
C VAL A 373 2.02 9.09 19.95
N CYS A 374 0.89 9.25 20.63
CA CYS A 374 0.39 8.22 21.54
C CYS A 374 0.10 6.88 20.83
N ARG A 375 -0.30 6.89 19.54
CA ARG A 375 -0.47 5.66 18.76
C ARG A 375 0.87 4.99 18.46
N GLU A 376 1.90 5.75 18.08
CA GLU A 376 3.25 5.19 17.87
C GLU A 376 3.83 4.62 19.17
N LEU A 377 3.69 5.34 20.29
CA LEU A 377 4.11 4.84 21.61
C LEU A 377 3.31 3.62 22.08
N SER A 378 2.12 3.37 21.53
CA SER A 378 1.39 2.14 21.81
C SER A 378 2.02 0.89 21.17
N ILE A 379 2.90 1.09 20.19
CA ILE A 379 3.63 0.05 19.46
C ILE A 379 5.02 -0.15 20.07
N ILE A 380 5.72 0.96 20.37
CA ILE A 380 7.14 0.90 20.78
C ILE A 380 7.43 1.35 22.21
N GLY A 381 6.43 1.91 22.91
CA GLY A 381 6.62 2.51 24.23
C GLY A 381 7.05 1.49 25.28
N THR A 382 7.93 1.94 26.16
CA THR A 382 8.46 1.17 27.29
C THR A 382 8.08 1.85 28.62
N GLU A 383 8.61 1.36 29.74
CA GLU A 383 8.43 2.03 31.03
C GLU A 383 8.92 3.50 31.02
N GLN A 384 9.83 3.86 30.09
CA GLN A 384 10.29 5.23 29.88
C GLN A 384 9.16 6.19 29.50
N SER A 385 8.15 5.72 28.76
CA SER A 385 6.99 6.52 28.35
C SER A 385 6.02 6.82 29.49
N VAL A 386 6.05 6.05 30.57
CA VAL A 386 5.03 6.08 31.63
C VAL A 386 4.93 7.46 32.30
N PRO A 387 6.01 8.14 32.72
CA PRO A 387 5.90 9.43 33.39
C PRO A 387 5.19 10.50 32.54
N THR A 388 5.57 10.64 31.26
CA THR A 388 4.96 11.63 30.35
C THR A 388 3.50 11.32 30.08
N LEU A 389 3.17 10.06 29.75
CA LEU A 389 1.78 9.64 29.52
C LEU A 389 0.91 9.78 30.79
N THR A 390 1.49 9.61 31.98
CA THR A 390 0.77 9.78 33.26
C THR A 390 0.34 11.23 33.47
N LYS A 391 1.16 12.21 33.12
CA LYS A 391 0.78 13.63 33.21
C LYS A 391 -0.46 13.94 32.36
N MET A 392 -0.59 13.27 31.21
CA MET A 392 -1.69 13.45 30.27
C MET A 392 -3.01 12.80 30.73
N LEU A 393 -2.97 11.87 31.69
CA LEU A 393 -4.16 11.14 32.17
C LEU A 393 -5.21 12.04 32.84
N ALA A 394 -4.78 13.18 33.40
CA ALA A 394 -5.66 14.13 34.09
C ALA A 394 -6.33 15.13 33.13
N GLY A 395 -5.81 15.29 31.91
CA GLY A 395 -6.34 16.24 30.93
C GLY A 395 -7.59 15.69 30.23
N GLU A 396 -8.65 16.49 30.13
CA GLU A 396 -9.92 16.08 29.53
C GLU A 396 -9.76 15.68 28.06
N GLU A 397 -8.92 16.40 27.32
CA GLU A 397 -8.71 16.15 25.88
C GLU A 397 -7.59 15.14 25.56
N THR A 398 -6.78 14.77 26.55
CA THR A 398 -5.56 13.95 26.38
C THR A 398 -5.63 12.60 27.10
N SER A 399 -6.57 12.43 28.03
CA SER A 399 -6.66 11.21 28.84
C SER A 399 -6.92 9.96 28.00
N ASP A 400 -7.74 10.07 26.95
CA ASP A 400 -8.07 8.95 26.05
C ASP A 400 -6.85 8.45 25.26
N MET A 401 -6.11 9.35 24.62
CA MET A 401 -4.92 9.00 23.85
C MET A 401 -3.80 8.45 24.74
N ALA A 402 -3.62 9.01 25.95
CA ALA A 402 -2.62 8.52 26.89
C ALA A 402 -2.93 7.10 27.38
N ARG A 403 -4.20 6.82 27.69
CA ARG A 403 -4.65 5.48 28.07
C ARG A 403 -4.47 4.47 26.93
N TYR A 404 -4.75 4.85 25.69
CA TYR A 404 -4.54 3.99 24.53
C TYR A 404 -3.08 3.48 24.44
N ALA A 405 -2.11 4.35 24.69
CA ALA A 405 -0.70 3.97 24.75
C ALA A 405 -0.40 3.10 25.99
N LEU A 406 -0.74 3.59 27.18
CA LEU A 406 -0.45 2.92 28.46
C LEU A 406 -1.02 1.50 28.54
N GLU A 407 -2.22 1.26 28.02
CA GLU A 407 -2.84 -0.08 28.02
C GLU A 407 -2.00 -1.15 27.32
N ARG A 408 -1.17 -0.77 26.34
CA ARG A 408 -0.33 -1.69 25.54
C ARG A 408 1.12 -1.76 26.01
N ILE A 409 1.57 -0.80 26.83
CA ILE A 409 2.93 -0.81 27.39
C ILE A 409 3.01 -1.90 28.47
N PRO A 410 3.92 -2.88 28.36
CA PRO A 410 4.08 -3.92 29.36
C PRO A 410 4.71 -3.35 30.65
N GLY A 411 4.48 -4.02 31.78
CA GLY A 411 5.14 -3.70 33.06
C GLY A 411 4.22 -3.08 34.11
N SER A 412 4.62 -3.26 35.37
CA SER A 412 3.82 -2.85 36.55
C SER A 412 3.86 -1.35 36.84
N ALA A 413 4.80 -0.61 36.20
CA ALA A 413 4.89 0.84 36.32
C ALA A 413 3.61 1.54 35.83
N VAL A 414 3.03 1.05 34.73
CA VAL A 414 1.75 1.54 34.19
C VAL A 414 0.63 1.36 35.21
N ASP A 415 0.54 0.19 35.85
CA ASP A 415 -0.53 -0.13 36.81
C ASP A 415 -0.45 0.81 38.03
N LYS A 416 0.77 1.05 38.54
CA LYS A 416 1.01 2.03 39.62
C LYS A 416 0.59 3.44 39.20
N ALA A 417 0.93 3.85 37.98
CA ALA A 417 0.59 5.17 37.44
C ALA A 417 -0.92 5.38 37.27
N LEU A 418 -1.64 4.40 36.72
CA LEU A 418 -3.09 4.43 36.58
C LEU A 418 -3.79 4.50 37.94
N ARG A 419 -3.37 3.67 38.91
CA ARG A 419 -3.90 3.71 40.29
C ARG A 419 -3.65 5.05 40.98
N GLY A 420 -2.46 5.61 40.81
CA GLY A 420 -2.11 6.93 41.36
C GLY A 420 -2.98 8.04 40.76
N SER A 421 -3.20 8.00 39.44
CA SER A 421 -3.97 9.00 38.70
C SER A 421 -5.47 8.92 38.98
N LEU A 422 -5.99 7.72 39.28
CA LEU A 422 -7.40 7.51 39.61
C LEU A 422 -7.90 8.41 40.74
N ARG A 423 -7.06 8.74 41.73
CA ARG A 423 -7.46 9.64 42.83
C ARG A 423 -7.68 11.08 42.39
N LYS A 424 -6.89 11.54 41.42
CA LYS A 424 -6.86 12.93 40.94
C LYS A 424 -7.88 13.17 39.82
N ALA A 425 -8.13 12.16 38.98
CA ALA A 425 -9.03 12.28 37.84
C ALA A 425 -10.51 12.47 38.24
N ARG A 426 -11.23 13.19 37.38
CA ARG A 426 -12.67 13.48 37.45
C ARG A 426 -13.35 13.20 36.11
N GLY A 427 -14.68 13.18 36.08
CA GLY A 427 -15.48 13.00 34.86
C GLY A 427 -15.06 11.80 34.00
N ASN A 428 -15.04 12.01 32.68
CA ASN A 428 -14.70 10.99 31.68
C ASN A 428 -13.28 10.43 31.85
N ALA A 429 -12.31 11.25 32.25
CA ALA A 429 -10.94 10.79 32.51
C ALA A 429 -10.90 9.75 33.64
N ARG A 430 -11.68 9.96 34.71
CA ARG A 430 -11.79 9.00 35.83
C ARG A 430 -12.39 7.67 35.38
N ILE A 431 -13.47 7.71 34.60
CA ILE A 431 -14.13 6.52 34.03
C ILE A 431 -13.15 5.78 33.11
N GLY A 432 -12.44 6.52 32.25
CA GLY A 432 -11.40 5.98 31.38
C GLY A 432 -10.31 5.22 32.14
N ILE A 433 -9.77 5.80 33.22
CA ILE A 433 -8.73 5.15 34.04
C ILE A 433 -9.27 3.88 34.71
N ILE A 434 -10.52 3.90 35.20
CA ILE A 434 -11.17 2.69 35.75
C ILE A 434 -11.21 1.58 34.70
N ASN A 435 -11.63 1.90 33.47
CA ASN A 435 -11.66 0.94 32.37
C ASN A 435 -10.27 0.40 32.03
N SER A 436 -9.24 1.24 31.99
CA SER A 436 -7.86 0.82 31.72
C SER A 436 -7.31 -0.12 32.79
N LEU A 437 -7.62 0.12 34.07
CA LEU A 437 -7.26 -0.80 35.17
C LEU A 437 -7.92 -2.18 35.00
N GLY A 438 -9.19 -2.19 34.56
CA GLY A 438 -9.90 -3.41 34.20
C GLY A 438 -9.26 -4.15 33.02
N GLN A 439 -8.97 -3.42 31.93
CA GLN A 439 -8.36 -3.98 30.72
C GLN A 439 -6.99 -4.62 30.98
N ARG A 440 -6.21 -4.01 31.87
CA ARG A 440 -4.89 -4.51 32.27
C ARG A 440 -4.94 -5.58 33.37
N ARG A 441 -6.15 -5.89 33.87
CA ARG A 441 -6.38 -6.86 34.94
C ARG A 441 -5.57 -6.56 36.21
N ASP A 442 -5.44 -5.28 36.58
CA ASP A 442 -4.65 -4.85 37.73
C ASP A 442 -5.31 -5.23 39.07
N LYS A 443 -4.86 -6.34 39.66
CA LYS A 443 -5.30 -6.81 40.99
C LYS A 443 -5.09 -5.77 42.09
N GLY A 444 -4.05 -4.93 41.96
CA GLY A 444 -3.77 -3.86 42.90
C GLY A 444 -4.85 -2.75 42.94
N ALA A 445 -5.77 -2.73 41.96
CA ALA A 445 -6.87 -1.77 41.90
C ALA A 445 -8.15 -2.24 42.60
N VAL A 446 -8.31 -3.55 42.86
CA VAL A 446 -9.58 -4.16 43.30
C VAL A 446 -10.16 -3.48 44.55
N ARG A 447 -9.33 -3.25 45.59
CA ARG A 447 -9.78 -2.55 46.82
C ARG A 447 -10.35 -1.14 46.53
N ASN A 448 -9.71 -0.39 45.64
CA ASN A 448 -10.18 0.96 45.28
C ASN A 448 -11.44 0.90 44.41
N LEU A 449 -11.51 -0.04 43.46
CA LEU A 449 -12.67 -0.25 42.60
C LEU A 449 -13.91 -0.70 43.39
N ARG A 450 -13.74 -1.63 44.33
CA ARG A 450 -14.80 -2.04 45.27
C ARG A 450 -15.37 -0.85 46.05
N ARG A 451 -14.50 0.06 46.52
CA ARG A 451 -14.93 1.29 47.19
C ARG A 451 -15.71 2.21 46.26
N ILE A 452 -15.30 2.34 44.99
CA ILE A 452 -15.99 3.18 43.99
C ILE A 452 -17.36 2.59 43.64
N LEU A 453 -17.45 1.27 43.49
CA LEU A 453 -18.69 0.54 43.21
C LEU A 453 -19.77 0.82 44.28
N GLY A 454 -19.38 0.98 45.54
CA GLY A 454 -20.29 1.29 46.64
C GLY A 454 -20.65 2.78 46.81
N ARG A 455 -20.25 3.69 45.90
CA ARG A 455 -20.58 5.13 46.00
C ARG A 455 -21.80 5.52 45.17
N THR A 456 -22.38 6.68 45.49
CA THR A 456 -23.60 7.21 44.85
C THR A 456 -23.46 7.64 43.40
N ASN A 457 -22.24 7.88 42.90
CA ASN A 457 -22.03 8.23 41.48
C ASN A 457 -22.17 6.98 40.60
N GLN A 458 -23.34 6.85 39.96
CA GLN A 458 -23.71 5.69 39.17
C GLN A 458 -22.77 5.40 37.99
N GLU A 459 -22.27 6.41 37.28
CA GLU A 459 -21.40 6.19 36.12
C GLU A 459 -20.07 5.56 36.51
N THR A 460 -19.45 6.08 37.58
CA THR A 460 -18.20 5.51 38.09
C THR A 460 -18.39 4.16 38.76
N ALA A 461 -19.56 3.90 39.37
CA ALA A 461 -19.91 2.60 39.92
C ALA A 461 -20.09 1.54 38.80
N ILE A 462 -20.79 1.90 37.71
CA ILE A 462 -20.94 1.06 36.51
C ILE A 462 -19.57 0.70 35.92
N ALA A 463 -18.70 1.70 35.75
CA ALA A 463 -17.34 1.47 35.25
C ALA A 463 -16.53 0.56 36.20
N ALA A 464 -16.66 0.75 37.52
CA ALA A 464 -15.97 -0.06 38.51
C ALA A 464 -16.44 -1.52 38.51
N ALA A 465 -17.75 -1.77 38.38
CA ALA A 465 -18.30 -3.12 38.22
C ALA A 465 -17.71 -3.79 36.97
N ALA A 466 -17.76 -3.13 35.82
CA ALA A 466 -17.21 -3.67 34.57
C ALA A 466 -15.70 -3.93 34.66
N ALA A 467 -14.94 -3.06 35.32
CA ALA A 467 -13.50 -3.24 35.52
C ALA A 467 -13.18 -4.43 36.45
N LEU A 468 -13.92 -4.60 37.56
CA LEU A 468 -13.79 -5.75 38.45
C LEU A 468 -14.06 -7.07 37.72
N GLY A 469 -15.09 -7.09 36.87
CA GLY A 469 -15.41 -8.26 36.04
C GLY A 469 -14.30 -8.66 35.08
N ARG A 470 -13.51 -7.70 34.56
CA ARG A 470 -12.34 -7.97 33.71
C ARG A 470 -11.09 -8.37 34.50
N ILE A 471 -10.88 -7.80 35.69
CA ILE A 471 -9.74 -8.19 36.55
C ILE A 471 -9.87 -9.68 36.92
N ALA A 472 -11.07 -10.08 37.33
CA ALA A 472 -11.46 -11.47 37.53
C ALA A 472 -10.53 -12.26 38.46
N ASP A 473 -10.22 -11.71 39.64
CA ASP A 473 -9.64 -12.45 40.76
C ASP A 473 -10.68 -12.72 41.85
N SER A 474 -10.29 -13.47 42.89
CA SER A 474 -11.20 -13.81 44.00
C SER A 474 -11.75 -12.59 44.72
N GLN A 475 -10.92 -11.57 44.95
CA GLN A 475 -11.34 -10.34 45.62
C GLN A 475 -12.30 -9.52 44.76
N ALA A 476 -12.15 -9.54 43.44
CA ALA A 476 -13.06 -8.91 42.50
C ALA A 476 -14.40 -9.64 42.44
N ALA A 477 -14.38 -10.99 42.45
CA ALA A 477 -15.58 -11.81 42.53
C ALA A 477 -16.37 -11.52 43.83
N GLU A 478 -15.70 -11.44 44.97
CA GLU A 478 -16.30 -11.06 46.25
C GLU A 478 -16.94 -9.66 46.21
N ALA A 479 -16.22 -8.69 45.63
CA ALA A 479 -16.73 -7.33 45.48
C ALA A 479 -18.02 -7.27 44.65
N LEU A 480 -18.08 -8.04 43.55
CA LEU A 480 -19.25 -8.14 42.68
C LEU A 480 -20.40 -8.92 43.35
N ALA A 481 -20.10 -9.98 44.09
CA ALA A 481 -21.07 -10.74 44.85
C ALA A 481 -21.79 -9.87 45.90
N GLU A 482 -21.04 -9.04 46.63
CA GLU A 482 -21.61 -8.08 47.58
C GLU A 482 -22.46 -7.00 46.89
N ALA A 483 -21.96 -6.46 45.78
CA ALA A 483 -22.68 -5.42 45.03
C ALA A 483 -23.97 -5.94 44.40
N LYS A 484 -24.00 -7.21 43.97
CA LYS A 484 -25.20 -7.87 43.43
C LYS A 484 -26.39 -7.77 44.38
N ASN A 485 -26.14 -7.87 45.68
CA ASN A 485 -27.19 -7.86 46.70
C ASN A 485 -27.65 -6.44 47.10
N LYS A 486 -26.93 -5.40 46.65
CA LYS A 486 -27.18 -3.99 47.03
C LYS A 486 -27.52 -3.09 45.86
N ALA A 487 -27.16 -3.48 44.65
CA ALA A 487 -27.37 -2.69 43.45
C ALA A 487 -28.80 -2.85 42.93
N GLU A 488 -29.31 -1.79 42.30
CA GLU A 488 -30.63 -1.77 41.68
C GLU A 488 -30.56 -1.19 40.26
N GLY A 489 -31.63 -1.38 39.49
CA GLY A 489 -31.79 -0.85 38.14
C GLY A 489 -30.60 -1.17 37.21
N LYS A 490 -30.09 -0.15 36.51
CA LYS A 490 -29.01 -0.29 35.53
C LYS A 490 -27.71 -0.82 36.15
N LEU A 491 -27.40 -0.42 37.39
CA LEU A 491 -26.18 -0.87 38.07
C LEU A 491 -26.23 -2.37 38.36
N LEU A 492 -27.39 -2.89 38.80
CA LEU A 492 -27.58 -4.32 39.03
C LEU A 492 -27.33 -5.13 37.76
N SER A 493 -27.88 -4.70 36.62
CA SER A 493 -27.65 -5.38 35.34
C SER A 493 -26.18 -5.45 34.96
N VAL A 494 -25.42 -4.37 35.18
CA VAL A 494 -23.98 -4.32 34.91
C VAL A 494 -23.20 -5.17 35.90
N VAL A 495 -23.57 -5.20 37.18
CA VAL A 495 -22.93 -6.03 38.20
C VAL A 495 -23.12 -7.52 37.89
N LEU A 496 -24.32 -7.93 37.47
CA LEU A 496 -24.61 -9.31 37.08
C LEU A 496 -23.80 -9.73 35.84
N ASP A 497 -23.74 -8.88 34.80
CA ASP A 497 -22.92 -9.12 33.61
C ASP A 497 -21.42 -9.17 33.95
N ALA A 498 -20.94 -8.26 34.80
CA ALA A 498 -19.55 -8.28 35.26
C ALA A 498 -19.22 -9.52 36.09
N TYR A 499 -20.15 -10.00 36.92
CA TYR A 499 -19.95 -11.19 37.76
C TYR A 499 -19.91 -12.46 36.90
N LEU A 500 -20.75 -12.52 35.86
CA LEU A 500 -20.69 -13.57 34.85
C LEU A 500 -19.35 -13.55 34.09
N LYS A 501 -18.91 -12.39 33.59
CA LYS A 501 -17.59 -12.24 32.92
C LYS A 501 -16.42 -12.60 33.82
N CYS A 502 -16.53 -12.29 35.12
CA CYS A 502 -15.55 -12.72 36.11
C CYS A 502 -15.47 -14.26 36.16
N ALA A 503 -16.61 -14.96 36.16
CA ALA A 503 -16.64 -16.42 36.12
C ALA A 503 -16.03 -16.98 34.82
N ASP A 504 -16.39 -16.41 33.66
CA ASP A 504 -15.85 -16.81 32.36
C ASP A 504 -14.32 -16.66 32.31
N GLN A 505 -13.81 -15.54 32.82
CA GLN A 505 -12.37 -15.30 32.87
C GLN A 505 -11.66 -16.20 33.89
N LEU A 506 -12.30 -16.53 35.02
CA LEU A 506 -11.76 -17.53 35.97
C LEU A 506 -11.64 -18.91 35.32
N VAL A 507 -12.58 -19.31 34.45
CA VAL A 507 -12.45 -20.55 33.65
C VAL A 507 -11.24 -20.46 32.71
N ALA A 508 -11.09 -19.35 31.99
CA ALA A 508 -9.97 -19.13 31.06
C ALA A 508 -8.60 -19.15 31.78
N ASP A 509 -8.56 -18.67 33.02
CA ASP A 509 -7.37 -18.70 33.88
C ASP A 509 -7.14 -20.08 34.57
N GLY A 510 -8.02 -21.06 34.34
CA GLY A 510 -7.93 -22.41 34.90
C GLY A 510 -8.58 -22.60 36.28
N ASN A 511 -9.13 -21.55 36.89
CA ASN A 511 -9.86 -21.63 38.17
C ASN A 511 -11.33 -22.04 37.96
N LYS A 512 -11.53 -23.27 37.47
CA LYS A 512 -12.86 -23.86 37.18
C LYS A 512 -13.73 -23.96 38.44
N ILE A 513 -13.15 -24.25 39.60
CA ILE A 513 -13.89 -24.38 40.87
C ILE A 513 -14.49 -23.03 41.29
N GLY A 514 -13.66 -21.97 41.30
CA GLY A 514 -14.12 -20.62 41.62
C GLY A 514 -15.21 -20.13 40.65
N ALA A 515 -15.05 -20.40 39.35
CA ALA A 515 -16.06 -20.06 38.35
C ALA A 515 -17.40 -20.80 38.58
N LEU A 516 -17.36 -22.10 38.90
CA LEU A 516 -18.57 -22.90 39.15
C LEU A 516 -19.37 -22.39 40.36
N VAL A 517 -18.71 -21.89 41.40
CA VAL A 517 -19.39 -21.25 42.54
C VAL A 517 -20.20 -20.05 42.06
N ILE A 518 -19.61 -19.19 41.23
CA ILE A 518 -20.27 -17.99 40.70
C ILE A 518 -21.45 -18.36 39.78
N TYR A 519 -21.25 -19.29 38.84
CA TYR A 519 -22.34 -19.67 37.93
C TYR A 519 -23.53 -20.28 38.66
N LYS A 520 -23.29 -21.13 39.67
CA LYS A 520 -24.37 -21.69 40.51
C LYS A 520 -25.15 -20.59 41.21
N GLU A 521 -24.47 -19.58 41.74
CA GLU A 521 -25.12 -18.41 42.33
C GLU A 521 -25.97 -17.61 41.32
N LEU A 522 -25.52 -17.49 40.07
CA LEU A 522 -26.22 -16.77 39.00
C LEU A 522 -27.35 -17.58 38.34
N GLN A 523 -27.40 -18.90 38.54
CA GLN A 523 -28.43 -19.78 37.99
C GLN A 523 -29.70 -19.82 38.86
N LYS A 524 -29.61 -19.44 40.15
CA LYS A 524 -30.70 -19.45 41.12
C LYS A 524 -31.97 -18.74 40.64
N GLU A 525 -33.11 -19.19 41.16
CA GLU A 525 -34.40 -18.53 40.94
C GLU A 525 -34.36 -17.09 41.49
N GLY A 526 -34.98 -16.15 40.76
CA GLY A 526 -34.91 -14.72 41.04
C GLY A 526 -33.88 -13.94 40.20
N MET A 527 -32.93 -14.61 39.54
CA MET A 527 -32.02 -13.96 38.58
C MET A 527 -32.69 -13.76 37.21
N PRO A 528 -32.36 -12.69 36.45
CA PRO A 528 -32.89 -12.48 35.11
C PRO A 528 -32.62 -13.67 34.17
N LYS A 529 -33.59 -14.04 33.34
CA LYS A 529 -33.49 -15.19 32.42
C LYS A 529 -32.20 -15.19 31.57
N PRO A 530 -31.76 -14.07 30.96
CA PRO A 530 -30.51 -14.06 30.20
C PRO A 530 -29.27 -14.43 31.03
N ILE A 531 -29.21 -13.98 32.28
CA ILE A 531 -28.11 -14.27 33.20
C ILE A 531 -28.10 -15.75 33.58
N ARG A 532 -29.27 -16.32 33.90
CA ARG A 532 -29.40 -17.75 34.23
C ARG A 532 -29.00 -18.65 33.05
N THR A 533 -29.41 -18.29 31.84
CA THR A 533 -29.05 -19.02 30.61
C THR A 533 -27.53 -18.98 30.39
N ALA A 534 -26.92 -17.80 30.47
CA ALA A 534 -25.48 -17.67 30.26
C ALA A 534 -24.67 -18.38 31.36
N ALA A 535 -25.12 -18.34 32.62
CA ALA A 535 -24.50 -19.08 33.72
C ALA A 535 -24.56 -20.61 33.49
N LEU A 536 -25.70 -21.13 33.01
CA LEU A 536 -25.82 -22.55 32.64
C LEU A 536 -24.84 -22.95 31.54
N THR A 537 -24.73 -22.12 30.49
CA THR A 537 -23.73 -22.34 29.43
C THR A 537 -22.30 -22.34 29.98
N GLY A 538 -21.99 -21.40 30.87
CA GLY A 538 -20.70 -21.32 31.55
C GLY A 538 -20.39 -22.55 32.38
N MET A 539 -21.36 -23.09 33.14
CA MET A 539 -21.21 -24.34 33.90
C MET A 539 -20.84 -25.51 33.00
N ILE A 540 -21.52 -25.67 31.86
CA ILE A 540 -21.23 -26.74 30.88
C ILE A 540 -19.80 -26.60 30.33
N ASN A 541 -19.36 -25.38 30.04
CA ASN A 541 -18.01 -25.16 29.54
C ASN A 541 -16.93 -25.39 30.61
N ALA A 542 -17.21 -25.04 31.86
CA ALA A 542 -16.30 -25.26 32.97
C ALA A 542 -16.12 -26.75 33.32
N THR A 543 -17.08 -27.62 32.97
CA THR A 543 -17.04 -29.07 33.25
C THR A 543 -16.53 -29.93 32.10
N LYS A 544 -16.34 -29.36 30.90
CA LYS A 544 -15.65 -30.06 29.80
C LYS A 544 -14.19 -30.34 30.19
N LYS A 545 -13.76 -31.58 29.95
CA LYS A 545 -12.40 -32.06 30.23
C LYS A 545 -11.38 -31.26 29.47
#